data_AF-A0AB34CBN9-F1
#
_entry.id   AF-A0AB34CBN9-F1
#
_cell.length_a   1.000
_cell.length_b   1.000
_cell.length_c   1.000
_cell.angle_alpha   90.00
_cell.angle_beta   90.00
_cell.angle_gamma   90.00
#
_symmetry.space_group_name_H-M   'P 1'
#
loop_
_entity.id
_entity.type
_entity.pdbx_description
1 polymer ?
#
loop_
_entity_poly.entity_id
_entity_poly.type
_entity_poly.pdbx_seq_one_letter_code
_entity_poly.pdbx_strand_id
1 'polypeptide(L)'
;SNHCFTKHFADNDDESLLYEDSERYFCRERYEGSLLLPGLIPTLIERNILLALTMFEHRESFFYLEEFHMGVEYRLFFDISISNHPASDIRLKIKSAYPQEPWADAVGSAGHFNFWRVVDARLAGEKLALKAQQRRRRR
;
A
#
# COMPACT_ATOMS: atom_id res chain seq x y z
N SER A 1 12.02 -4.92 8.59
CA SER A 1 11.88 -3.46 8.70
C SER A 1 10.43 -3.13 9.05
N ASN A 2 10.22 -2.47 10.19
CA ASN A 2 8.90 -2.18 10.78
C ASN A 2 8.34 -0.81 10.33
N HIS A 3 8.50 -0.46 9.05
CA HIS A 3 8.11 0.85 8.51
C HIS A 3 6.62 1.21 8.69
N CYS A 4 5.76 0.22 8.94
CA CYS A 4 4.35 0.42 9.23
C CYS A 4 4.12 1.20 10.53
N PHE A 5 5.00 1.08 11.53
CA PHE A 5 4.79 1.64 12.88
C PHE A 5 5.82 2.69 13.26
N THR A 6 6.59 3.18 12.31
CA THR A 6 7.71 4.09 12.59
C THR A 6 7.64 5.35 11.73
N LYS A 7 7.99 6.51 12.30
CA LYS A 7 8.16 7.80 11.60
C LYS A 7 9.63 8.25 11.71
N HIS A 8 10.06 9.16 10.84
CA HIS A 8 11.38 9.79 10.96
C HIS A 8 11.38 10.72 12.15
N PHE A 9 12.46 10.70 12.93
CA PHE A 9 12.66 11.59 14.07
C PHE A 9 12.55 13.06 13.64
N ALA A 10 11.63 13.81 14.23
CA ALA A 10 11.57 15.26 14.09
C ALA A 10 12.17 15.92 15.35
N ASP A 11 12.66 17.15 15.22
CA ASP A 11 13.39 17.88 16.27
C ASP A 11 12.62 18.06 17.61
N ASN A 12 11.31 17.77 17.64
CA ASN A 12 10.44 17.89 18.82
C ASN A 12 9.91 16.54 19.35
N ASP A 13 10.38 15.42 18.83
CA ASP A 13 9.88 14.09 19.24
C ASP A 13 10.62 13.56 20.48
N ASP A 14 9.92 12.74 21.28
CA ASP A 14 10.48 12.13 22.50
C ASP A 14 11.55 11.09 22.16
N GLU A 15 12.81 11.40 22.53
CA GLU A 15 13.98 10.53 22.32
C GLU A 15 13.80 9.13 22.95
N SER A 16 12.96 8.99 23.97
CA SER A 16 12.70 7.68 24.60
C SER A 16 11.97 6.67 23.70
N LEU A 17 11.42 7.12 22.56
CA LEU A 17 10.73 6.27 21.58
C LEU A 17 11.64 5.83 20.42
N LEU A 18 12.90 6.26 20.41
CA LEU A 18 13.89 5.85 19.41
C LEU A 18 14.21 4.37 19.55
N TYR A 19 14.23 3.66 18.42
CA TYR A 19 14.83 2.33 18.38
C TYR A 19 16.36 2.51 18.29
N GLU A 20 17.12 1.83 19.16
CA GLU A 20 18.59 1.96 19.29
C GLU A 20 19.35 1.90 17.95
N ASP A 21 18.85 1.13 16.98
CA ASP A 21 19.49 0.89 15.68
C ASP A 21 18.82 1.60 14.49
N SER A 22 17.93 2.58 14.71
CA SER A 22 17.33 3.33 13.60
C SER A 22 17.01 4.79 13.95
N GLU A 23 17.21 5.71 12.99
CA GLU A 23 16.73 7.11 13.03
C GLU A 23 15.18 7.21 12.96
N ARG A 24 14.49 6.19 13.46
CA ARG A 24 13.05 6.02 13.41
C ARG A 24 12.57 5.65 14.80
N TYR A 25 11.48 6.28 15.22
CA TYR A 25 10.84 6.02 16.50
C TYR A 25 9.48 5.37 16.30
N PHE A 26 8.94 4.75 17.35
CA PHE A 26 7.60 4.18 17.33
C PHE A 26 6.53 5.28 17.21
N CYS A 27 5.76 5.23 16.13
CA CYS A 27 4.67 6.16 15.89
C CYS A 27 3.34 5.51 16.32
N ARG A 28 2.84 5.93 17.48
CA ARG A 28 1.59 5.44 18.07
C ARG A 28 0.39 5.63 17.14
N GLU A 29 0.29 6.77 16.45
CA GLU A 29 -0.79 7.05 15.50
C GLU A 29 -0.84 6.02 14.36
N ARG A 30 0.32 5.65 13.81
CA ARG A 30 0.41 4.62 12.77
C ARG A 30 0.03 3.24 13.31
N TYR A 31 0.43 2.93 14.54
CA TYR A 31 0.02 1.69 15.19
C TYR A 31 -1.50 1.65 15.40
N GLU A 32 -2.10 2.69 15.97
CA GLU A 32 -3.55 2.77 16.19
C GLU A 32 -4.32 2.70 14.86
N GLY A 33 -3.83 3.39 13.82
CA GLY A 33 -4.40 3.30 12.48
C GLY A 33 -4.31 1.90 11.87
N SER A 34 -3.27 1.14 12.20
CA SER A 34 -3.14 -0.24 11.71
C SER A 34 -4.21 -1.18 12.27
N LEU A 35 -4.77 -0.87 13.45
CA LEU A 35 -5.83 -1.66 14.08
C LEU A 35 -7.17 -1.58 13.31
N LEU A 36 -7.32 -0.58 12.43
CA LEU A 36 -8.50 -0.41 11.58
C LEU A 36 -8.45 -1.26 10.31
N LEU A 37 -7.25 -1.66 9.89
CA LEU A 37 -7.02 -2.39 8.63
C LEU A 37 -7.78 -3.72 8.54
N PRO A 38 -7.90 -4.54 9.59
CA PRO A 38 -8.65 -5.79 9.52
C PRO A 38 -10.13 -5.60 9.13
N GLY A 39 -10.75 -4.47 9.46
CA GLY A 39 -12.12 -4.15 9.05
C GLY A 39 -12.19 -3.52 7.65
N LEU A 40 -11.23 -2.65 7.32
CA LEU A 40 -11.21 -1.93 6.05
C LEU A 40 -10.85 -2.82 4.84
N ILE A 41 -9.83 -3.67 4.98
CA ILE A 41 -9.30 -4.47 3.87
C ILE A 41 -10.35 -5.39 3.23
N PRO A 42 -11.17 -6.16 3.99
CA PRO A 42 -12.23 -6.96 3.39
C PRO A 42 -13.22 -6.14 2.56
N THR A 43 -13.65 -4.97 3.08
CA THR A 43 -14.58 -4.09 2.36
C THR A 43 -13.99 -3.58 1.04
N LEU A 44 -12.70 -3.23 1.02
CA LEU A 44 -12.01 -2.79 -0.20
C LEU A 44 -11.94 -3.91 -1.27
N ILE A 45 -11.73 -5.15 -0.83
CA ILE A 45 -11.71 -6.34 -1.68
C ILE A 45 -13.11 -6.62 -2.25
N GLU A 46 -14.13 -6.63 -1.40
CA GLU A 46 -15.53 -6.87 -1.78
C GLU A 46 -16.03 -5.82 -2.79
N ARG A 47 -15.64 -4.55 -2.61
CA ARG A 47 -15.99 -3.45 -3.52
C ARG A 47 -15.18 -3.43 -4.82
N ASN A 48 -14.20 -4.33 -4.97
CA ASN A 48 -13.31 -4.37 -6.13
C ASN A 48 -12.64 -3.02 -6.43
N ILE A 49 -12.10 -2.38 -5.38
CA ILE A 49 -11.65 -0.99 -5.45
C ILE A 49 -10.53 -0.78 -6.49
N LEU A 50 -10.42 0.46 -6.99
CA LEU A 50 -9.40 0.84 -7.96
C LEU A 50 -8.08 1.15 -7.25
N LEU A 51 -7.02 0.44 -7.65
CA LEU A 51 -5.68 0.57 -7.09
C LEU A 51 -4.76 1.34 -8.05
N ALA A 52 -4.02 2.29 -7.52
CA ALA A 52 -2.94 2.94 -8.24
C ALA A 52 -1.69 2.06 -8.21
N LEU A 53 -1.10 1.77 -9.37
CA LEU A 53 0.17 1.09 -9.50
C LEU A 53 1.29 2.12 -9.50
N THR A 54 2.24 1.97 -8.57
CA THR A 54 3.43 2.82 -8.50
C THR A 54 4.66 2.08 -9.03
N MET A 55 5.62 2.83 -9.56
CA MET A 55 6.84 2.31 -10.16
C MET A 55 8.06 2.97 -9.51
N PHE A 56 9.10 2.19 -9.24
CA PHE A 56 10.43 2.66 -8.84
C PHE A 56 11.46 2.12 -9.82
N GLU A 57 12.25 2.99 -10.44
CA GLU A 57 13.28 2.61 -11.44
C GLU A 57 12.76 1.60 -12.49
N HIS A 58 11.55 1.83 -13.01
CA HIS A 58 10.86 0.98 -13.99
C HIS A 58 10.43 -0.41 -13.50
N ARG A 59 10.51 -0.69 -12.20
CA ARG A 59 9.94 -1.88 -11.57
C ARG A 59 8.67 -1.52 -10.82
N GLU A 60 7.73 -2.45 -10.78
CA GLU A 60 6.58 -2.32 -9.89
C GLU A 60 7.07 -2.23 -8.45
N SER A 61 6.61 -1.20 -7.75
CA SER A 61 7.02 -0.92 -6.38
C SER A 61 5.95 -1.37 -5.40
N PHE A 62 4.75 -0.79 -5.48
CA PHE A 62 3.60 -1.11 -4.64
C PHE A 62 2.29 -0.63 -5.28
N PHE A 63 1.18 -1.17 -4.79
CA PHE A 63 -0.14 -0.58 -5.01
C PHE A 63 -0.46 0.45 -3.94
N TYR A 64 -1.23 1.45 -4.35
CA TYR A 64 -1.59 2.61 -3.55
C TYR A 64 -3.10 2.87 -3.63
N LEU A 65 -3.69 3.30 -2.52
CA LEU A 65 -5.00 3.93 -2.50
C LEU A 65 -5.12 4.93 -1.33
N GLU A 66 -5.95 5.95 -1.53
CA GLU A 66 -6.46 6.84 -0.50
C GLU A 66 -7.91 6.43 -0.21
N GLU A 67 -8.25 6.17 1.05
CA GLU A 67 -9.62 5.85 1.45
C GLU A 67 -9.96 6.59 2.74
N PHE A 68 -11.15 7.18 2.77
CA PHE A 68 -11.70 7.75 3.98
C PHE A 68 -12.36 6.66 4.82
N HIS A 69 -11.85 6.43 6.03
CA HIS A 69 -12.36 5.41 6.93
C HIS A 69 -12.41 5.91 8.38
N MET A 70 -13.57 5.75 9.02
CA MET A 70 -13.82 6.12 10.42
C MET A 70 -13.38 7.56 10.79
N GLY A 71 -13.55 8.51 9.86
CA GLY A 71 -13.28 9.92 10.12
C GLY A 71 -11.88 10.41 9.69
N VAL A 72 -11.05 9.55 9.07
CA VAL A 72 -9.69 9.89 8.66
C VAL A 72 -9.41 9.43 7.23
N GLU A 73 -8.69 10.25 6.46
CA GLU A 73 -8.13 9.86 5.15
C GLU A 73 -6.87 9.03 5.34
N TYR A 74 -6.93 7.74 4.97
CA TYR A 74 -5.81 6.82 5.07
C TYR A 74 -5.13 6.62 3.72
N ARG A 75 -3.80 6.69 3.73
CA ARG A 75 -2.96 6.23 2.62
C ARG A 75 -2.52 4.80 2.89
N LEU A 76 -2.89 3.89 1.99
CA LEU A 76 -2.52 2.48 2.08
C LEU A 76 -1.54 2.12 0.96
N PHE A 77 -0.47 1.45 1.35
CA PHE A 77 0.55 0.94 0.45
C PHE A 77 0.69 -0.56 0.65
N PHE A 78 0.54 -1.35 -0.41
CA PHE A 78 0.58 -2.80 -0.28
C PHE A 78 1.16 -3.50 -1.52
N ASP A 79 1.77 -4.66 -1.27
CA ASP A 79 2.15 -5.62 -2.29
C ASP A 79 1.06 -6.68 -2.42
N ILE A 80 0.77 -7.08 -3.65
CA ILE A 80 -0.09 -8.21 -3.98
C ILE A 80 0.75 -9.24 -4.72
N SER A 81 0.89 -10.42 -4.12
CA SER A 81 1.74 -11.51 -4.62
C SER A 81 1.04 -12.86 -4.50
N ILE A 82 1.47 -13.85 -5.27
CA ILE A 82 1.03 -15.24 -5.07
C ILE A 82 1.46 -15.68 -3.66
N SER A 83 0.57 -16.38 -2.96
CA SER A 83 0.89 -16.97 -1.67
C SER A 83 1.55 -18.34 -1.85
N ASN A 84 2.53 -18.62 -1.00
CA ASN A 84 3.15 -19.96 -0.91
C ASN A 84 2.45 -20.86 0.12
N HIS A 85 1.37 -20.38 0.74
CA HIS A 85 0.67 -21.10 1.80
C HIS A 85 -0.48 -21.94 1.20
N PRO A 86 -0.64 -23.22 1.57
CA PRO A 86 -1.59 -24.13 0.93
C PRO A 86 -3.07 -23.74 1.08
N ALA A 87 -3.40 -22.88 2.05
CA ALA A 87 -4.76 -22.39 2.30
C ALA A 87 -5.04 -20.98 1.74
N SER A 88 -4.17 -20.41 0.91
CA SER A 88 -4.42 -19.11 0.29
C SER A 88 -3.78 -18.98 -1.08
N ASP A 89 -4.48 -18.35 -2.03
CA ASP A 89 -3.97 -18.12 -3.39
C ASP A 89 -3.09 -16.87 -3.48
N ILE A 90 -3.45 -15.83 -2.72
CA ILE A 90 -2.82 -14.52 -2.75
C ILE A 90 -2.36 -14.12 -1.35
N ARG A 91 -1.20 -13.47 -1.29
CA ARG A 91 -0.71 -12.76 -0.12
C ARG A 91 -0.80 -11.26 -0.39
N LEU A 92 -1.61 -10.58 0.42
CA LEU A 92 -1.62 -9.13 0.54
C LEU A 92 -0.66 -8.72 1.68
N LYS A 93 0.35 -7.91 1.36
CA LYS A 93 1.30 -7.40 2.37
C LYS A 93 1.23 -5.88 2.43
N ILE A 94 0.74 -5.36 3.55
CA ILE A 94 0.74 -3.92 3.82
C ILE A 94 2.17 -3.47 4.12
N LYS A 95 2.68 -2.54 3.31
CA LYS A 95 4.01 -1.94 3.43
C LYS A 95 4.02 -0.77 4.39
N SER A 96 2.97 0.02 4.32
CA SER A 96 2.73 1.15 5.19
C SER A 96 1.25 1.51 5.11
N ALA A 97 0.72 2.02 6.20
CA ALA A 97 -0.64 2.54 6.30
C ALA A 97 -0.62 3.66 7.32
N TYR A 98 -1.01 4.87 6.92
CA TYR A 98 -1.00 6.02 7.82
C TYR A 98 -2.00 7.08 7.37
N PRO A 99 -2.54 7.88 8.30
CA PRO A 99 -3.32 9.06 7.98
C PRO A 99 -2.54 10.00 7.06
N GLN A 100 -3.22 10.61 6.09
CA GLN A 100 -2.60 11.63 5.25
C GLN A 100 -2.23 12.86 6.08
N GLU A 101 -0.96 13.23 6.02
CA GLU A 101 -0.47 14.49 6.59
C GLU A 101 -0.86 15.67 5.68
N PRO A 102 -1.22 16.85 6.23
CA PRO A 102 -1.66 17.99 5.42
C PRO A 102 -0.63 18.49 4.40
N TRP A 103 0.65 18.29 4.70
CA TRP A 103 1.78 18.72 3.87
C TRP A 103 2.26 17.64 2.90
N ALA A 104 1.67 16.45 2.88
CA ALA A 104 2.16 15.34 2.08
C ALA A 104 1.74 15.45 0.60
N ASP A 105 2.73 15.48 -0.28
CA ASP A 105 2.52 15.46 -1.73
C ASP A 105 1.69 14.25 -2.19
N ALA A 106 1.04 14.41 -3.35
CA ALA A 106 0.31 13.35 -4.01
C ALA A 106 1.25 12.20 -4.44
N VAL A 107 0.81 10.97 -4.27
CA VAL A 107 1.57 9.80 -4.71
C VAL A 107 1.38 9.61 -6.22
N GLY A 108 2.50 9.62 -6.97
CA GLY A 108 2.48 9.40 -8.41
C GLY A 108 1.97 7.99 -8.79
N SER A 109 1.22 7.89 -9.88
CA SER A 109 0.65 6.63 -10.39
C SER A 109 1.02 6.40 -11.85
N ALA A 110 1.47 5.17 -12.17
CA ALA A 110 1.73 4.74 -13.54
C ALA A 110 0.50 4.15 -14.24
N GLY A 111 -0.54 3.79 -13.48
CA GLY A 111 -1.76 3.17 -13.97
C GLY A 111 -2.71 2.82 -12.84
N HIS A 112 -3.98 2.56 -13.19
CA HIS A 112 -5.00 2.21 -12.22
C HIS A 112 -5.68 0.90 -12.62
N PHE A 113 -5.88 0.00 -11.65
CA PHE A 113 -6.40 -1.34 -11.88
C PHE A 113 -7.33 -1.75 -10.73
N ASN A 114 -8.49 -2.32 -11.04
CA ASN A 114 -9.36 -2.87 -10.01
C ASN A 114 -8.67 -4.02 -9.27
N PHE A 115 -8.99 -4.19 -7.99
CA PHE A 115 -8.39 -5.20 -7.12
C PHE A 115 -8.37 -6.60 -7.75
N TRP A 116 -9.52 -7.10 -8.22
CA TRP A 116 -9.60 -8.44 -8.82
C TRP A 116 -8.83 -8.55 -10.13
N ARG A 117 -8.71 -7.46 -10.91
CA ARG A 117 -7.87 -7.45 -12.12
C ARG A 117 -6.38 -7.63 -11.78
N VAL A 118 -5.95 -7.07 -10.64
CA VAL A 118 -4.58 -7.26 -10.14
C VAL A 118 -4.39 -8.71 -9.70
N VAL A 119 -5.33 -9.26 -8.93
CA VAL A 119 -5.30 -10.66 -8.47
C VAL A 119 -5.23 -11.63 -9.64
N ASP A 120 -6.13 -11.50 -10.62
CA ASP A 120 -6.15 -12.38 -11.80
C ASP A 120 -4.81 -12.35 -12.55
N ALA A 121 -4.23 -11.16 -12.73
CA ALA A 121 -2.94 -11.02 -13.39
C ALA A 121 -1.82 -11.71 -12.59
N ARG A 122 -1.84 -11.64 -11.26
CA ARG A 122 -0.86 -12.34 -10.41
C ARG A 122 -1.01 -13.85 -10.51
N LEU A 123 -2.22 -14.38 -10.42
CA LEU A 123 -2.48 -15.82 -10.54
C LEU A 123 -2.10 -16.36 -11.92
N ALA A 124 -2.32 -15.57 -12.98
CA ALA A 124 -1.93 -15.93 -14.34
C ALA A 124 -0.42 -15.75 -14.64
N GLY A 125 0.36 -15.20 -13.70
CA GLY A 125 1.77 -14.85 -13.94
C GLY A 125 1.97 -13.72 -14.95
N GLU A 126 0.95 -12.90 -15.18
CA GLU A 126 0.94 -11.82 -16.16
C GLU A 126 1.39 -10.48 -15.53
N LYS A 127 2.06 -9.66 -16.35
CA LYS A 127 2.31 -8.26 -16.02
C LYS A 127 1.10 -7.41 -16.37
N LEU A 128 0.76 -6.48 -15.49
CA LEU A 128 -0.29 -5.50 -15.75
C LEU A 128 0.15 -4.58 -16.90
N ALA A 129 -0.63 -4.60 -17.99
CA ALA A 129 -0.37 -3.75 -19.14
C ALA A 129 -0.74 -2.29 -18.81
N LEU A 130 0.26 -1.42 -18.76
CA LEU A 130 0.04 0.03 -18.65
C LEU A 130 -0.66 0.55 -19.91
N LYS A 131 -1.50 1.60 -19.82
CA LYS A 131 -2.31 2.12 -20.94
C LYS A 131 -1.53 2.37 -22.24
N ALA A 132 -0.24 2.74 -22.16
CA ALA A 132 0.63 2.88 -23.34
C ALA A 132 0.89 1.55 -24.09
N GLN A 133 0.97 0.42 -23.37
CA GLN A 133 1.18 -0.91 -23.92
C GLN A 133 -0.09 -1.51 -24.54
N GLN A 134 -1.27 -1.20 -23.99
CA GLN A 134 -2.55 -1.71 -24.48
C GLN A 134 -2.88 -1.22 -25.91
N ARG A 135 -2.49 0.02 -26.26
CA ARG A 135 -2.68 0.56 -27.63
C ARG A 135 -1.87 -0.17 -28.70
N ARG A 136 -0.70 -0.73 -28.35
CA ARG A 136 0.18 -1.44 -29.30
C ARG A 136 -0.26 -2.87 -29.62
N ARG A 137 -0.93 -3.55 -28.68
CA ARG A 137 -1.42 -4.93 -28.87
C ARG A 137 -2.71 -5.05 -29.69
N ARG A 138 -3.41 -3.94 -29.94
CA ARG A 138 -4.66 -3.90 -30.73
C ARG A 138 -4.43 -3.52 -32.20
N ARG A 139 -3.22 -3.67 -32.72
CA ARG A 139 -2.87 -3.44 -34.13
C ARG A 139 -2.31 -4.71 -34.75
#